data_AF-A0A0H2TPC5-F1
#
_entry.id   AF-A0A0H2TPC5-F1
#
_cell.length_a   1.000
_cell.length_b   1.000
_cell.length_c   1.000
_cell.angle_alpha   90.00
_cell.angle_beta   90.00
_cell.angle_gamma   90.00
#
_symmetry.space_group_name_H-M   'P 1'
#
loop_
_entity.id
_entity.type
_entity.pdbx_description
1 polymer ?
#
loop_
_entity_poly.entity_id
_entity_poly.type
_entity_poly.pdbx_seq_one_letter_code
_entity_poly.pdbx_strand_id
1 'polypeptide(L)'
;MQSSPIHHSIPDAAPRKRRSRPRMEQLPIQPSGLYWQDDFITPEHEAELIAIFRRLDWPERGGRLSLHYGYTFDYKTFGVDPDVPFKPFPDWLTPLLPRTEDRPPDQ
;
A
#
# COMPACT_ATOMS: atom_id res chain seq x y z
N MET A 1 -30.30 -55.84 -5.00
CA MET A 1 -29.02 -55.17 -4.70
C MET A 1 -29.12 -53.77 -5.28
N GLN A 2 -29.50 -52.78 -4.48
CA GLN A 2 -29.68 -51.39 -4.91
C GLN A 2 -28.52 -50.58 -4.35
N SER A 3 -27.71 -49.97 -5.23
CA SER A 3 -26.63 -49.06 -4.86
C SER A 3 -27.08 -47.64 -5.22
N SER A 4 -27.45 -46.86 -4.20
CA SER A 4 -27.74 -45.43 -4.35
C SER A 4 -26.43 -44.63 -4.36
N PRO A 5 -26.23 -43.67 -5.28
CA PRO A 5 -25.11 -42.75 -5.20
C PRO A 5 -25.43 -41.60 -4.23
N ILE A 6 -24.52 -41.35 -3.27
CA ILE A 6 -24.60 -40.23 -2.33
C ILE A 6 -24.14 -38.96 -3.06
N HIS A 7 -25.09 -38.10 -3.40
CA HIS A 7 -24.81 -36.77 -3.93
C HIS A 7 -24.35 -35.86 -2.77
N HIS A 8 -23.04 -35.65 -2.63
CA HIS A 8 -22.50 -34.63 -1.73
C HIS A 8 -22.71 -33.25 -2.37
N SER A 9 -23.76 -32.55 -1.95
CA SER A 9 -23.95 -31.14 -2.29
C SER A 9 -22.94 -30.30 -1.50
N ILE A 10 -21.99 -29.69 -2.21
CA ILE A 10 -21.11 -28.66 -1.68
C ILE A 10 -21.99 -27.44 -1.34
N PRO A 11 -21.95 -26.89 -0.11
CA PRO A 11 -22.72 -25.69 0.18
C PRO A 11 -22.15 -24.52 -0.61
N ASP A 12 -23.05 -23.83 -1.30
CA ASP A 12 -22.79 -22.63 -2.07
C ASP A 12 -22.10 -21.59 -1.17
N ALA A 13 -20.86 -21.25 -1.48
CA ALA A 13 -20.09 -20.29 -0.70
C ALA A 13 -20.75 -18.92 -0.86
N ALA A 14 -21.37 -18.44 0.22
CA ALA A 14 -22.03 -17.13 0.25
C ALA A 14 -21.12 -16.05 -0.35
N PRO A 15 -21.66 -15.13 -1.17
CA PRO A 15 -20.87 -14.10 -1.81
C PRO A 15 -20.16 -13.27 -0.72
N ARG A 16 -18.83 -13.31 -0.72
CA ARG A 16 -18.02 -12.46 0.17
C ARG A 16 -18.43 -11.01 -0.10
N LYS A 17 -19.13 -10.38 0.85
CA LYS A 17 -19.48 -8.97 0.77
C LYS A 17 -18.20 -8.21 0.48
N ARG A 18 -18.13 -7.56 -0.69
CA ARG A 18 -17.01 -6.69 -1.06
C ARG A 18 -17.00 -5.56 -0.03
N ARG A 19 -16.17 -5.68 1.02
CA ARG A 19 -16.00 -4.63 2.02
C ARG A 19 -15.50 -3.40 1.27
N SER A 20 -16.32 -2.36 1.21
CA SER A 20 -15.87 -1.05 0.76
C SER A 20 -14.74 -0.61 1.68
N ARG A 21 -13.60 -0.18 1.12
CA ARG A 21 -12.54 0.42 1.92
C ARG A 21 -13.13 1.56 2.77
N PRO A 22 -12.78 1.67 4.06
CA PRO A 22 -13.18 2.82 4.87
C PRO A 22 -12.68 4.10 4.17
N ARG A 23 -13.51 5.13 4.18
CA ARG A 23 -13.20 6.42 3.55
C ARG A 23 -12.21 7.18 4.44
N MET A 24 -11.26 7.90 3.84
CA MET A 24 -10.43 8.85 4.59
C MET A 24 -11.30 9.98 5.15
N GLU A 25 -11.06 10.39 6.39
CA GLU A 25 -11.81 11.44 7.10
C GLU A 25 -10.87 12.57 7.53
N GLN A 26 -11.30 13.82 7.38
CA GLN A 26 -10.50 14.97 7.82
C GLN A 26 -10.59 15.12 9.33
N LEU A 27 -9.44 15.21 10.02
CA LEU A 27 -9.41 15.41 11.45
C LEU A 27 -9.81 16.86 11.81
N PRO A 28 -10.58 17.09 12.89
CA PRO A 28 -11.03 18.41 13.31
C PRO A 28 -9.93 19.19 14.05
N ILE A 29 -8.77 19.35 13.42
CA ILE A 29 -7.59 20.04 13.95
C ILE A 29 -7.25 21.30 13.15
N GLN A 30 -6.41 22.17 13.72
CA GLN A 30 -5.88 23.36 13.05
C GLN A 30 -4.35 23.35 13.02
N PRO A 31 -3.70 23.67 11.88
CA PRO A 31 -4.33 23.95 10.57
C PRO A 31 -4.98 22.70 9.96
N SER A 32 -6.00 22.90 9.13
CA SER A 32 -6.67 21.82 8.38
C SER A 32 -5.75 21.19 7.33
N GLY A 33 -5.94 19.91 7.03
CA GLY A 33 -5.23 19.21 5.94
C GLY A 33 -4.83 17.76 6.24
N LEU A 34 -4.98 17.33 7.50
CA LEU A 34 -4.71 15.95 7.91
C LEU A 34 -5.95 15.07 7.70
N TYR A 35 -5.81 14.05 6.88
CA TYR A 35 -6.81 13.01 6.65
C TYR A 35 -6.38 11.71 7.32
N TRP A 36 -7.30 11.05 8.00
CA TRP A 36 -7.09 9.81 8.73
C TRP A 36 -7.90 8.68 8.11
N GLN A 37 -7.35 7.46 8.10
CA GLN A 37 -8.07 6.26 7.71
C GLN A 37 -7.68 5.10 8.61
N ASP A 38 -8.66 4.60 9.36
CA ASP A 38 -8.51 3.38 10.15
C ASP A 38 -8.37 2.15 9.25
N ASP A 39 -7.62 1.16 9.75
CA ASP A 39 -7.46 -0.15 9.11
C ASP A 39 -7.04 -0.07 7.62
N PHE A 40 -6.23 0.94 7.26
CA PHE A 40 -5.73 1.13 5.89
C PHE A 40 -4.96 -0.10 5.40
N ILE A 41 -4.15 -0.71 6.27
CA ILE A 41 -3.48 -1.99 6.03
C ILE A 41 -4.25 -3.07 6.80
N THR A 42 -4.79 -4.05 6.07
CA THR A 42 -5.42 -5.23 6.69
C THR A 42 -4.35 -6.22 7.16
N PRO A 43 -4.67 -7.15 8.08
CA PRO A 43 -3.71 -8.16 8.55
C PRO A 43 -3.10 -9.00 7.42
N GLU A 44 -3.89 -9.37 6.42
CA GLU A 44 -3.40 -10.13 5.26
C GLU A 44 -2.41 -9.30 4.43
N HIS A 45 -2.70 -8.01 4.27
CA HIS A 45 -1.87 -7.09 3.51
C HIS A 45 -0.57 -6.76 4.25
N GLU A 46 -0.62 -6.62 5.57
CA GLU A 46 0.57 -6.50 6.42
C GLU A 46 1.51 -7.69 6.24
N ALA A 47 0.98 -8.92 6.25
CA ALA A 47 1.76 -10.13 6.03
C ALA A 47 2.45 -10.14 4.65
N GLU A 48 1.74 -9.71 3.60
CA GLU A 48 2.31 -9.53 2.25
C GLU A 48 3.43 -8.49 2.21
N LEU A 49 3.23 -7.32 2.83
CA LEU A 49 4.22 -6.24 2.91
C LEU A 49 5.48 -6.67 3.66
N ILE A 50 5.35 -7.36 4.79
CA ILE A 50 6.49 -7.90 5.54
C ILE A 50 7.27 -8.91 4.69
N ALA A 51 6.56 -9.79 3.96
CA ALA A 51 7.21 -10.74 3.07
C ALA A 51 7.98 -10.04 1.93
N ILE A 52 7.45 -8.94 1.40
CA ILE A 52 8.12 -8.10 0.41
C ILE A 52 9.38 -7.45 1.02
N PHE A 53 9.24 -6.79 2.17
CA PHE A 53 10.34 -6.08 2.83
C PHE A 53 11.54 -6.99 3.12
N ARG A 54 11.32 -8.24 3.50
CA ARG A 54 12.40 -9.23 3.73
C ARG A 54 13.20 -9.59 2.47
N ARG A 55 12.66 -9.31 1.27
CA ARG A 55 13.29 -9.63 -0.03
C ARG A 55 13.87 -8.40 -0.72
N LEU A 56 13.74 -7.20 -0.14
CA LEU A 56 14.31 -5.99 -0.70
C LEU A 56 15.81 -5.94 -0.44
N ASP A 57 16.54 -5.32 -1.37
CA ASP A 57 17.96 -5.05 -1.22
C ASP A 57 18.16 -3.86 -0.28
N TRP A 58 18.37 -4.15 1.00
CA TRP A 58 18.62 -3.12 2.02
C TRP A 58 20.10 -2.70 2.04
N PRO A 59 20.39 -1.41 2.26
CA PRO A 59 21.78 -0.96 2.42
C PRO A 59 22.38 -1.51 3.72
N GLU A 60 23.60 -2.04 3.64
CA GLU A 60 24.36 -2.51 4.80
C GLU A 60 24.92 -1.34 5.61
N ARG A 61 24.12 -0.78 6.52
CA ARG A 61 24.55 0.28 7.44
C ARG A 61 23.90 0.15 8.81
N GLY A 62 24.57 0.64 9.85
CA GLY A 62 23.99 0.71 11.19
C GLY A 62 22.84 1.73 11.27
N GLY A 63 21.88 1.49 12.16
CA GLY A 63 20.77 2.41 12.43
C GLY A 63 19.57 2.25 11.48
N ARG A 64 18.86 3.37 11.21
CA ARG A 64 17.63 3.35 10.40
C ARG A 64 17.95 3.12 8.92
N LEU A 65 17.37 2.06 8.37
CA LEU A 65 17.41 1.75 6.95
C LEU A 65 16.26 2.43 6.21
N SER A 66 16.54 2.90 5.00
CA SER A 66 15.54 3.53 4.14
C SER A 66 15.81 3.19 2.68
N LEU A 67 14.74 2.96 1.93
CA LEU A 67 14.77 2.88 0.48
C LEU A 67 13.99 4.08 -0.06
N HIS A 68 14.58 4.78 -1.02
CA HIS A 68 13.97 5.91 -1.68
C HIS A 68 13.48 5.48 -3.06
N TYR A 69 12.33 6.00 -3.47
CA TYR A 69 11.71 5.87 -4.77
C TYR A 69 11.13 7.24 -5.14
N GLY A 70 11.01 7.53 -6.43
CA GLY A 70 10.63 8.82 -6.97
C GLY A 70 11.85 9.68 -7.34
N TYR A 71 11.65 10.98 -7.30
CA TYR A 71 12.70 11.99 -7.43
C TYR A 71 13.51 12.08 -6.13
N THR A 72 14.78 12.45 -6.25
CA THR A 72 15.64 12.72 -5.10
C THR A 72 15.60 14.20 -4.78
N PHE A 73 15.44 14.55 -3.50
CA PHE A 73 15.48 15.93 -3.05
C PHE A 73 16.92 16.37 -2.80
N ASP A 74 17.35 17.45 -3.43
CA ASP A 74 18.64 18.10 -3.17
C ASP A 74 18.47 19.21 -2.12
N TYR A 75 19.10 18.98 -0.97
CA TYR A 75 19.09 19.92 0.16
C TYR A 75 19.87 21.22 -0.10
N LYS A 76 20.73 21.28 -1.11
CA LYS A 76 21.47 22.51 -1.46
C LYS A 76 20.61 23.46 -2.29
N THR A 77 19.85 22.92 -3.22
CA THR A 77 19.00 23.70 -4.14
C THR A 77 17.55 23.80 -3.66
N PHE A 78 17.17 23.05 -2.62
CA PHE A 78 15.80 22.93 -2.13
C PHE A 78 14.82 22.48 -3.23
N GLY A 79 15.27 21.60 -4.12
CA GLY A 79 14.51 21.12 -5.26
C GLY A 79 14.81 19.68 -5.60
N VAL A 80 14.36 19.24 -6.77
CA VAL A 80 14.71 17.93 -7.32
C VAL A 80 16.18 17.95 -7.74
N ASP A 81 16.93 16.94 -7.31
CA ASP A 81 18.29 16.68 -7.76
C ASP A 81 18.25 16.18 -9.22
N PRO A 82 18.75 16.97 -10.20
CA PRO A 82 18.73 16.56 -11.59
C PRO A 82 19.78 15.49 -11.91
N ASP A 83 20.78 15.31 -11.04
CA ASP A 83 21.90 14.39 -11.25
C ASP A 83 21.58 12.97 -10.75
N VAL A 84 20.52 12.82 -9.96
CA VAL A 84 20.05 11.51 -9.49
C VAL A 84 18.87 11.03 -10.33
N PRO A 85 19.00 9.90 -11.06
CA PRO A 85 17.93 9.38 -11.88
C PRO A 85 16.65 9.09 -11.08
N PHE A 86 15.50 9.40 -11.69
CA PHE A 86 14.20 9.01 -11.17
C PHE A 86 14.11 7.49 -10.99
N LYS A 87 13.66 7.03 -9.82
CA LYS A 87 13.44 5.62 -9.55
C LYS A 87 11.94 5.34 -9.45
N PRO A 88 11.35 4.55 -10.36
CA PRO A 88 9.90 4.33 -10.35
C PRO A 88 9.41 3.67 -9.06
N PHE A 89 8.16 3.96 -8.70
CA PHE A 89 7.51 3.24 -7.61
C PHE A 89 7.31 1.77 -8.00
N PRO A 90 7.67 0.82 -7.12
CA PRO A 90 7.45 -0.60 -7.40
C PRO A 90 5.96 -0.93 -7.38
N ASP A 91 5.57 -1.98 -8.10
CA ASP A 91 4.16 -2.38 -8.28
C ASP A 91 3.40 -2.61 -6.97
N TRP A 92 4.10 -3.03 -5.91
CA TRP A 92 3.48 -3.24 -4.60
C TRP A 92 3.16 -1.93 -3.85
N LEU A 93 3.86 -0.84 -4.16
CA LEU A 93 3.70 0.46 -3.49
C LEU A 93 2.59 1.29 -4.14
N THR A 94 2.47 1.25 -5.47
CA THR A 94 1.48 2.06 -6.22
C THR A 94 0.03 1.89 -5.71
N PRO A 95 -0.47 0.69 -5.36
CA PRO A 95 -1.82 0.52 -4.82
C PRO A 95 -2.06 1.13 -3.42
N LEU A 96 -0.98 1.49 -2.71
CA LEU A 96 -1.01 2.17 -1.41
C LEU A 96 -1.10 3.69 -1.52
N LEU A 97 -0.81 4.26 -2.69
CA LEU A 97 -0.85 5.70 -2.84
C LEU A 97 -2.29 6.22 -2.76
N PRO A 98 -2.54 7.33 -2.05
CA PRO A 98 -3.84 8.00 -2.05
C PRO A 98 -4.26 8.31 -3.49
N ARG A 99 -5.51 7.99 -3.84
CA ARG A 99 -6.10 8.28 -5.16
C ARG A 99 -7.01 9.51 -5.14
N THR A 100 -6.86 10.33 -4.10
CA THR A 100 -7.74 11.48 -3.84
C THR A 100 -7.42 12.68 -4.71
N GLU A 101 -6.31 12.65 -5.44
CA GLU A 101 -5.94 13.67 -6.42
C GLU A 101 -5.98 13.05 -7.82
N ASP A 102 -6.61 13.76 -8.76
CA ASP A 102 -6.66 13.38 -10.19
C ASP A 102 -5.33 13.60 -10.92
N ARG A 103 -4.37 14.19 -10.22
CA ARG A 103 -3.00 14.39 -10.67
C ARG A 103 -2.05 13.47 -9.89
N PRO A 104 -0.95 13.01 -10.50
CA PRO A 104 0.16 12.46 -9.73
C PRO A 104 0.53 13.46 -8.63
N PRO A 105 0.89 13.00 -7.42
CA PRO A 105 1.28 13.90 -6.34
C PRO A 105 2.34 14.88 -6.86
N ASP A 106 2.09 16.19 -6.67
CA ASP A 106 3.13 17.20 -6.82
C ASP A 106 4.22 16.83 -5.81
N GLN A 107 5.38 16.37 -6.28
CA GLN A 107 6.56 16.14 -5.45
C GLN A 107 7.63 17.17 -5.78
#